data_AF-A0AA97A0Q7-F1
#
_entry.id   AF-A0AA97A0Q7-F1
#
_cell.length_a   1.000
_cell.length_b   1.000
_cell.length_c   1.000
_cell.angle_alpha   90.00
_cell.angle_beta   90.00
_cell.angle_gamma   90.00
#
_symmetry.space_group_name_H-M   'P 1'
#
loop_
_entity.id
_entity.type
_entity.pdbx_description
1 polymer ?
#
loop_
_entity_poly.entity_id
_entity_poly.type
_entity_poly.pdbx_seq_one_letter_code
_entity_poly.pdbx_strand_id
1 'polypeptide(L)'
;MKKTVWNASLEESTGLVTDQYIQTSMEDIEKNGYGKKILGFLTVEFFIFLISFIGPYSDKEVGKILFVEAKILFSIPVWLGLLVIVHYLMDARKIRHNRILSYYYFNRNMFLMVSLLNYQVFVLCAIGSAMFFGSLIAVILNLSIIIFVIAERYLWFKKEVLNGLYGNQSVSNPLNDVLEKFVVLGRKYGGLIVFPLVLFRLFLPNKGEGIYENDILRSLVMIFGIGGPILLFYFSVAIVFSCIQGFYINKYMEDYRILSGYSIEDWYGKKSKRYKESLGK
;
A
#
# COMPACT_ATOMS: atom_id res chain seq x y z
N MET A 1 -30.57 2.50 6.14
CA MET A 1 -29.36 1.66 6.20
C MET A 1 -28.18 2.50 6.68
N LYS A 2 -27.24 1.93 7.44
CA LYS A 2 -26.04 2.65 7.89
C LYS A 2 -25.13 2.94 6.69
N LYS A 3 -24.83 4.22 6.45
CA LYS A 3 -23.92 4.67 5.38
C LYS A 3 -22.51 4.19 5.68
N THR A 4 -21.93 3.42 4.76
CA THR A 4 -20.59 2.83 4.87
C THR A 4 -19.96 2.70 3.48
N VAL A 5 -18.64 2.57 3.43
CA VAL A 5 -17.87 2.39 2.18
C VAL A 5 -18.33 1.18 1.35
N TRP A 6 -19.11 0.24 1.89
CA TRP A 6 -19.51 -0.97 1.18
C TRP A 6 -20.99 -0.94 0.72
N ASN A 7 -21.80 -0.08 1.34
CA ASN A 7 -23.26 -0.10 1.19
C ASN A 7 -23.82 1.03 0.32
N ALA A 8 -22.97 1.84 -0.32
CA ALA A 8 -23.46 2.89 -1.20
C ALA A 8 -24.22 2.30 -2.41
N SER A 9 -25.25 3.04 -2.85
CA SER A 9 -26.04 2.77 -4.06
C SER A 9 -25.24 3.07 -5.33
N LEU A 10 -25.83 2.75 -6.49
CA LEU A 10 -25.28 3.11 -7.80
C LEU A 10 -25.07 4.63 -7.91
N GLU A 11 -26.13 5.41 -7.67
CA GLU A 11 -26.13 6.88 -7.73
C GLU A 11 -25.12 7.51 -6.77
N GLU A 12 -24.96 6.95 -5.58
CA GLU A 12 -23.95 7.40 -4.62
C GLU A 12 -22.53 7.06 -5.10
N SER A 13 -22.35 5.90 -5.74
CA SER A 13 -21.04 5.46 -6.21
C SER A 13 -20.51 6.22 -7.43
N THR A 14 -21.37 6.87 -8.23
CA THR A 14 -20.93 7.70 -9.38
C THR A 14 -20.14 8.94 -8.95
N GLY A 15 -20.36 9.43 -7.71
CA GLY A 15 -19.54 10.49 -7.14
C GLY A 15 -18.09 10.07 -6.84
N LEU A 16 -17.83 8.75 -6.79
CA LEU A 16 -16.50 8.18 -6.54
C LEU A 16 -15.88 7.55 -7.80
N VAL A 17 -16.66 6.82 -8.59
CA VAL A 17 -16.23 6.18 -9.84
C VAL A 17 -16.30 7.20 -10.96
N THR A 18 -15.14 7.76 -11.33
CA THR A 18 -15.06 8.78 -12.38
C THR A 18 -14.99 8.15 -13.77
N ASP A 19 -15.49 8.86 -14.78
CA ASP A 19 -15.32 8.46 -16.19
C ASP A 19 -13.85 8.29 -16.56
N GLN A 20 -12.98 9.12 -15.98
CA GLN A 20 -11.54 9.02 -16.13
C GLN A 20 -11.01 7.66 -15.67
N TYR A 21 -11.51 7.11 -14.55
CA TYR A 21 -11.10 5.79 -14.08
C TYR A 21 -11.55 4.69 -15.05
N ILE A 22 -12.78 4.77 -15.55
CA ILE A 22 -13.33 3.80 -16.50
C ILE A 22 -12.52 3.83 -17.80
N GLN A 23 -12.27 5.03 -18.35
CA GLN A 23 -11.44 5.20 -19.54
C GLN A 23 -10.02 4.66 -19.32
N THR A 24 -9.39 5.00 -18.19
CA THR A 24 -8.05 4.49 -17.84
C THR A 24 -8.05 2.97 -17.78
N SER A 25 -9.09 2.36 -17.21
CA SER A 25 -9.22 0.91 -17.10
C SER A 25 -9.35 0.23 -18.47
N MET A 26 -10.04 0.87 -19.41
CA MET A 26 -10.20 0.37 -20.77
C MET A 26 -8.90 0.51 -21.58
N GLU A 27 -8.26 1.67 -21.53
CA GLU A 27 -6.99 1.95 -22.21
C GLU A 27 -5.83 1.09 -21.70
N ASP A 28 -5.76 0.86 -20.38
CA ASP A 28 -4.73 0.05 -19.74
C ASP A 28 -4.68 -1.37 -20.33
N ILE A 29 -5.84 -1.92 -20.68
CA ILE A 29 -5.92 -3.26 -21.26
C ILE A 29 -5.36 -3.28 -22.67
N GLU A 30 -5.59 -2.22 -23.44
CA GLU A 30 -5.10 -2.09 -24.81
C GLU A 30 -3.60 -1.81 -24.86
N LYS A 31 -3.13 -0.90 -24.00
CA LYS A 31 -1.74 -0.42 -23.99
C LYS A 31 -0.79 -1.35 -23.26
N ASN A 32 -1.20 -1.91 -22.12
CA ASN A 32 -0.31 -2.63 -21.23
C ASN A 32 -0.43 -4.15 -21.36
N GLY A 33 -1.58 -4.66 -21.80
CA GLY A 33 -1.82 -6.09 -21.96
C GLY A 33 -1.48 -6.90 -20.70
N TYR A 34 -1.44 -8.23 -20.81
CA TYR A 34 -1.09 -9.09 -19.67
C TYR A 34 0.42 -9.14 -19.42
N GLY A 35 1.23 -9.09 -20.49
CA GLY A 35 2.69 -9.23 -20.40
C GLY A 35 3.34 -8.11 -19.59
N LYS A 36 3.01 -6.83 -19.86
CA LYS A 36 3.61 -5.71 -19.10
C LYS A 36 3.14 -5.68 -17.65
N LYS A 37 1.90 -6.14 -17.36
CA LYS A 37 1.41 -6.27 -15.99
C LYS A 37 2.21 -7.31 -15.21
N ILE A 38 2.43 -8.49 -15.77
CA ILE A 38 3.29 -9.53 -15.18
C ILE A 38 4.71 -9.02 -14.99
N LEU A 39 5.26 -8.29 -15.97
CA LEU A 39 6.57 -7.66 -15.84
C LEU A 39 6.60 -6.69 -14.65
N GLY A 40 5.55 -5.88 -14.43
CA GLY A 40 5.43 -5.00 -13.27
C GLY A 40 5.50 -5.78 -11.94
N PHE A 41 4.81 -6.91 -11.83
CA PHE A 41 4.91 -7.79 -10.67
C PHE A 41 6.33 -8.34 -10.46
N LEU A 42 6.95 -8.84 -11.54
CA LEU A 42 8.32 -9.37 -11.50
C LEU A 42 9.34 -8.29 -11.13
N THR A 43 9.14 -7.05 -11.55
CA THR A 43 10.00 -5.92 -11.17
C THR A 43 9.93 -5.64 -9.68
N VAL A 44 8.73 -5.59 -9.09
CA VAL A 44 8.58 -5.39 -7.63
C VAL A 44 9.17 -6.58 -6.88
N GLU A 45 8.92 -7.80 -7.33
CA GLU A 45 9.50 -9.01 -6.75
C GLU A 45 11.02 -9.01 -6.80
N PHE A 46 11.60 -8.56 -7.92
CA PHE A 46 13.04 -8.42 -8.06
C PHE A 46 13.62 -7.42 -7.06
N PHE A 47 12.96 -6.29 -6.81
CA PHE A 47 13.38 -5.36 -5.75
C PHE A 47 13.27 -5.99 -4.36
N ILE A 48 12.18 -6.73 -4.08
CA ILE A 48 12.00 -7.46 -2.81
C ILE A 48 13.13 -8.47 -2.61
N PHE A 49 13.50 -9.19 -3.66
CA PHE A 49 14.62 -10.13 -3.67
C PHE A 49 15.96 -9.45 -3.43
N LEU A 50 16.25 -8.33 -4.12
CA LEU A 50 17.49 -7.58 -3.94
C LEU A 50 17.64 -7.05 -2.51
N ILE A 51 16.57 -6.48 -1.94
CA ILE A 51 16.57 -5.98 -0.56
C ILE A 51 16.81 -7.13 0.43
N SER A 52 16.41 -8.36 0.09
CA SER A 52 16.57 -9.49 1.01
C SER A 52 18.03 -9.84 1.34
N PHE A 53 18.97 -9.51 0.45
CA PHE A 53 20.41 -9.69 0.70
C PHE A 53 20.95 -8.84 1.85
N ILE A 54 20.23 -7.77 2.24
CA ILE A 54 20.59 -6.95 3.39
C ILE A 54 20.41 -7.73 4.72
N GLY A 55 19.52 -8.73 4.76
CA GLY A 55 19.23 -9.49 5.97
C GLY A 55 20.46 -10.18 6.58
N PRO A 56 21.17 -11.06 5.84
CA PRO A 56 22.39 -11.70 6.35
C PRO A 56 23.50 -10.74 6.73
N TYR A 57 23.62 -9.58 6.06
CA TYR A 57 24.58 -8.53 6.44
C TYR A 57 24.17 -7.89 7.78
N SER A 58 22.89 -7.56 7.93
CA SER A 58 22.36 -6.93 9.14
C SER A 58 22.51 -7.83 10.38
N ASP A 59 22.35 -9.14 10.22
CA ASP A 59 22.57 -10.12 11.31
C ASP A 59 24.01 -10.12 11.83
N LYS A 60 24.99 -9.79 10.99
CA LYS A 60 26.40 -9.68 11.41
C LYS A 60 26.68 -8.41 12.21
N GLU A 61 26.07 -7.30 11.80
CA GLU A 61 26.35 -5.97 12.37
C GLU A 61 25.52 -5.68 13.64
N VAL A 62 24.23 -6.00 13.62
CA VAL A 62 23.27 -5.63 14.68
C VAL A 62 22.82 -6.84 15.50
N GLY A 63 23.10 -8.06 15.01
CA GLY A 63 22.56 -9.28 15.60
C GLY A 63 21.06 -9.43 15.37
N LYS A 64 20.35 -10.01 16.33
CA LYS A 64 18.92 -10.31 16.22
C LYS A 64 18.05 -9.08 16.51
N ILE A 65 17.06 -8.83 15.65
CA ILE A 65 16.00 -7.83 15.89
C ILE A 65 14.87 -8.50 16.67
N LEU A 66 14.63 -8.07 17.91
CA LEU A 66 13.60 -8.65 18.80
C LEU A 66 13.58 -10.18 18.75
N PHE A 67 14.74 -10.79 18.97
CA PHE A 67 14.93 -12.26 19.03
C PHE A 67 14.87 -13.01 17.68
N VAL A 68 14.58 -12.33 16.57
CA VAL A 68 14.52 -12.93 15.23
C VAL A 68 15.69 -12.46 14.38
N GLU A 69 16.23 -13.36 13.56
CA GLU A 69 17.28 -13.04 12.58
C GLU A 69 16.68 -12.21 11.44
N ALA A 70 17.35 -11.12 11.09
CA ALA A 70 16.97 -10.23 10.00
C ALA A 70 16.85 -11.00 8.68
N LYS A 71 17.73 -11.97 8.41
CA LYS A 71 17.65 -12.81 7.19
C LYS A 71 16.29 -13.50 7.06
N ILE A 72 15.69 -13.93 8.17
CA ILE A 72 14.38 -14.59 8.17
C ILE A 72 13.29 -13.57 7.84
N LEU A 73 13.30 -12.42 8.52
CA LEU A 73 12.33 -11.35 8.30
C LEU A 73 12.35 -10.86 6.84
N PHE A 74 13.53 -10.70 6.25
CA PHE A 74 13.67 -10.30 4.85
C PHE A 74 13.28 -11.38 3.83
N SER A 75 13.38 -12.67 4.21
CA SER A 75 13.03 -13.80 3.33
C SER A 75 11.52 -14.01 3.18
N ILE A 76 10.72 -13.69 4.21
CA ILE A 76 9.26 -13.89 4.20
C ILE A 76 8.59 -13.16 3.01
N PRO A 77 8.87 -11.86 2.78
CA PRO A 77 8.33 -11.12 1.63
C PRO A 77 8.63 -11.72 0.26
N VAL A 78 9.80 -12.34 0.07
CA VAL A 78 10.17 -12.99 -1.20
C VAL A 78 9.20 -14.15 -1.49
N TRP A 79 9.04 -15.07 -0.54
CA TRP A 79 8.16 -16.21 -0.73
C TRP A 79 6.69 -15.81 -0.86
N LEU A 80 6.24 -14.84 -0.06
CA LEU A 80 4.87 -14.33 -0.17
C LEU A 80 4.63 -13.59 -1.48
N GLY A 81 5.62 -12.85 -2.00
CA GLY A 81 5.52 -12.14 -3.27
C GLY A 81 5.34 -13.08 -4.44
N LEU A 82 6.09 -14.19 -4.47
CA LEU A 82 5.86 -15.28 -5.43
C LEU A 82 4.43 -15.84 -5.36
N LEU A 83 3.89 -16.03 -4.16
CA LEU A 83 2.49 -16.48 -3.99
C LEU A 83 1.49 -15.44 -4.52
N VAL A 84 1.74 -14.15 -4.34
CA VAL A 84 0.90 -13.07 -4.90
C VAL A 84 0.93 -13.10 -6.42
N ILE A 85 2.08 -13.37 -7.05
CA ILE A 85 2.18 -13.53 -8.51
C ILE A 85 1.32 -14.71 -8.98
N VAL A 86 1.42 -15.86 -8.32
CA VAL A 86 0.57 -17.03 -8.64
C VAL A 86 -0.91 -16.69 -8.47
N HIS A 87 -1.28 -15.99 -7.40
CA HIS A 87 -2.65 -15.54 -7.17
C HIS A 87 -3.14 -14.59 -8.28
N TYR A 88 -2.30 -13.65 -8.72
CA TYR A 88 -2.63 -12.77 -9.85
C TYR A 88 -2.82 -13.56 -11.17
N LEU A 89 -1.99 -14.57 -11.44
CA LEU A 89 -2.15 -15.43 -12.62
C LEU A 89 -3.47 -16.22 -12.59
N MET A 90 -3.96 -16.60 -11.40
CA MET A 90 -5.29 -17.17 -11.24
C MET A 90 -6.40 -16.15 -11.54
N ASP A 91 -6.27 -14.93 -11.03
CA ASP A 91 -7.21 -13.83 -11.33
C ASP A 91 -7.19 -13.44 -12.81
N ALA A 92 -6.05 -13.54 -13.49
CA ALA A 92 -5.92 -13.23 -14.92
C ALA A 92 -6.83 -14.10 -15.80
N ARG A 93 -7.19 -15.30 -15.33
CA ARG A 93 -8.19 -16.15 -16.00
C ARG A 93 -9.59 -15.52 -15.97
N LYS A 94 -9.96 -14.85 -14.87
CA LYS A 94 -11.26 -14.15 -14.72
C LYS A 94 -11.33 -12.91 -15.60
N ILE A 95 -10.20 -12.21 -15.77
CA ILE A 95 -10.11 -11.00 -16.62
C ILE A 95 -10.52 -11.31 -18.07
N ARG A 96 -10.27 -12.53 -18.58
CA ARG A 96 -10.67 -12.92 -19.94
C ARG A 96 -12.18 -12.82 -20.20
N HIS A 97 -12.99 -12.87 -19.14
CA HIS A 97 -14.44 -12.78 -19.21
C HIS A 97 -14.98 -11.40 -18.81
N ASN A 98 -14.26 -10.68 -17.95
CA ASN A 98 -14.63 -9.35 -17.46
C ASN A 98 -13.47 -8.38 -17.70
N ARG A 99 -13.36 -7.91 -18.95
CA ARG A 99 -12.25 -7.07 -19.43
C ARG A 99 -12.07 -5.84 -18.53
N ILE A 100 -13.11 -5.05 -18.31
CA ILE A 100 -13.05 -3.81 -17.49
C ILE A 100 -12.39 -3.99 -16.10
N LEU A 101 -12.52 -5.16 -15.48
CA LEU A 101 -11.97 -5.42 -14.15
C LEU A 101 -10.45 -5.73 -14.15
N SER A 102 -9.81 -5.76 -15.31
CA SER A 102 -8.37 -6.01 -15.42
C SER A 102 -7.54 -5.05 -14.56
N TYR A 103 -7.94 -3.77 -14.55
CA TYR A 103 -7.28 -2.73 -13.78
C TYR A 103 -7.51 -2.91 -12.26
N TYR A 104 -8.73 -3.29 -11.86
CA TYR A 104 -9.07 -3.62 -10.48
C TYR A 104 -8.25 -4.80 -9.93
N TYR A 105 -8.23 -5.94 -10.64
CA TYR A 105 -7.48 -7.12 -10.19
C TYR A 105 -5.97 -6.88 -10.16
N PHE A 106 -5.45 -6.08 -11.10
CA PHE A 106 -4.06 -5.66 -11.10
C PHE A 106 -3.74 -4.84 -9.85
N ASN A 107 -4.47 -3.75 -9.60
CA ASN A 107 -4.25 -2.88 -8.45
C ASN A 107 -4.40 -3.61 -7.12
N ARG A 108 -5.39 -4.50 -6.99
CA ARG A 108 -5.58 -5.31 -5.78
C ARG A 108 -4.38 -6.18 -5.45
N ASN A 109 -3.83 -6.88 -6.45
CA ASN A 109 -2.67 -7.73 -6.23
C ASN A 109 -1.38 -6.90 -6.10
N MET A 110 -1.26 -5.79 -6.82
CA MET A 110 -0.13 -4.87 -6.72
C MET A 110 -0.06 -4.21 -5.34
N PHE A 111 -1.22 -3.91 -4.73
CA PHE A 111 -1.29 -3.45 -3.33
C PHE A 111 -0.65 -4.47 -2.38
N LEU A 112 -0.86 -5.77 -2.58
CA LEU A 112 -0.23 -6.81 -1.77
C LEU A 112 1.30 -6.81 -1.97
N MET A 113 1.78 -6.75 -3.21
CA MET A 113 3.23 -6.65 -3.50
C MET A 113 3.88 -5.44 -2.84
N VAL A 114 3.26 -4.28 -2.99
CA VAL A 114 3.75 -3.03 -2.40
C VAL A 114 3.70 -3.10 -0.88
N SER A 115 2.72 -3.78 -0.29
CA SER A 115 2.65 -4.00 1.17
C SER A 115 3.81 -4.86 1.67
N LEU A 116 4.21 -5.89 0.91
CA LEU A 116 5.40 -6.72 1.20
C LEU A 116 6.69 -5.91 1.12
N LEU A 117 6.81 -5.04 0.12
CA LEU A 117 7.94 -4.12 -0.01
C LEU A 117 7.99 -3.12 1.16
N ASN A 118 6.84 -2.55 1.54
CA ASN A 118 6.72 -1.67 2.71
C ASN A 118 7.18 -2.37 4.00
N TYR A 119 6.83 -3.65 4.17
CA TYR A 119 7.29 -4.43 5.30
C TYR A 119 8.83 -4.58 5.31
N GLN A 120 9.48 -4.88 4.19
CA GLN A 120 10.94 -4.96 4.15
C GLN A 120 11.60 -3.61 4.46
N VAL A 121 11.06 -2.51 3.95
CA VAL A 121 11.57 -1.17 4.27
C VAL A 121 11.37 -0.85 5.75
N PHE A 122 10.25 -1.25 6.35
CA PHE A 122 10.06 -1.13 7.78
C PHE A 122 11.13 -1.91 8.57
N VAL A 123 11.42 -3.16 8.19
CA VAL A 123 12.49 -3.96 8.83
C VAL A 123 13.84 -3.28 8.66
N LEU A 124 14.15 -2.77 7.47
CA LEU A 124 15.38 -2.03 7.20
C LEU A 124 15.52 -0.79 8.09
N CYS A 125 14.43 -0.02 8.25
CA CYS A 125 14.41 1.18 9.09
C CYS A 125 14.56 0.83 10.58
N ALA A 126 13.92 -0.25 11.03
CA ALA A 126 14.11 -0.77 12.38
C ALA A 126 15.55 -1.20 12.65
N ILE A 127 16.23 -1.84 11.68
CA ILE A 127 17.66 -2.19 11.78
C ILE A 127 18.53 -0.93 11.84
N GLY A 128 18.31 0.03 10.94
CA GLY A 128 19.04 1.30 10.95
C GLY A 128 18.87 2.05 12.27
N SER A 129 17.67 2.07 12.84
CA SER A 129 17.42 2.62 14.17
C SER A 129 18.09 1.81 15.29
N ALA A 130 18.10 0.47 15.18
CA ALA A 130 18.67 -0.42 16.19
C ALA A 130 20.18 -0.24 16.36
N MET A 131 20.88 0.14 15.28
CA MET A 131 22.30 0.52 15.34
C MET A 131 22.58 1.68 16.30
N PHE A 132 21.60 2.56 16.54
CA PHE A 132 21.78 3.74 17.39
C PHE A 132 21.14 3.62 18.76
N PHE A 133 19.96 3.01 18.84
CA PHE A 133 19.11 3.00 20.03
C PHE A 133 18.97 1.59 20.67
N GLY A 134 19.54 0.56 20.05
CA GLY A 134 19.28 -0.83 20.40
C GLY A 134 17.97 -1.36 19.82
N SER A 135 17.86 -2.68 19.68
CA SER A 135 16.77 -3.33 18.93
C SER A 135 15.37 -3.07 19.51
N LEU A 136 15.22 -3.09 20.84
CA LEU A 136 13.92 -2.91 21.49
C LEU A 136 13.35 -1.51 21.28
N ILE A 137 14.15 -0.47 21.56
CA ILE A 137 13.73 0.93 21.39
C ILE A 137 13.47 1.24 19.92
N ALA A 138 14.33 0.75 19.03
CA ALA A 138 14.20 0.96 17.59
C ALA A 138 12.89 0.42 17.02
N VAL A 139 12.48 -0.79 17.42
CA VAL A 139 11.22 -1.36 16.94
C VAL A 139 10.02 -0.63 17.53
N ILE A 140 10.03 -0.28 18.83
CA ILE A 140 8.94 0.49 19.45
C ILE A 140 8.75 1.84 18.75
N LEU A 141 9.85 2.54 18.45
CA LEU A 141 9.83 3.82 17.77
C LEU A 141 9.24 3.69 16.36
N ASN A 142 9.77 2.76 15.55
CA ASN A 142 9.30 2.53 14.18
C ASN A 142 7.83 2.06 14.14
N LEU A 143 7.42 1.19 15.06
CA LEU A 143 6.02 0.74 15.18
C LEU A 143 5.10 1.91 15.53
N SER A 144 5.50 2.77 16.44
CA SER A 144 4.71 3.94 16.84
C SER A 144 4.51 4.89 15.66
N ILE A 145 5.56 5.13 14.86
CA ILE A 145 5.50 5.96 13.66
C ILE A 145 4.59 5.34 12.60
N ILE A 146 4.76 4.05 12.27
CA ILE A 146 3.95 3.42 11.23
C ILE A 146 2.48 3.32 11.63
N ILE A 147 2.17 3.05 12.91
CA ILE A 147 0.79 3.05 13.43
C ILE A 147 0.16 4.43 13.28
N PHE A 148 0.91 5.49 13.62
CA PHE A 148 0.43 6.86 13.45
C PHE A 148 0.16 7.19 11.98
N VAL A 149 1.06 6.83 11.07
CA VAL A 149 0.89 7.03 9.62
C VAL A 149 -0.33 6.26 9.11
N ILE A 150 -0.48 4.99 9.47
CA ILE A 150 -1.64 4.17 9.10
C ILE A 150 -2.93 4.82 9.59
N ALA A 151 -2.99 5.24 10.86
CA ALA A 151 -4.15 5.88 11.46
C ALA A 151 -4.55 7.17 10.73
N GLU A 152 -3.57 8.05 10.52
CA GLU A 152 -3.77 9.32 9.82
C GLU A 152 -4.28 9.10 8.39
N ARG A 153 -3.63 8.19 7.65
CA ARG A 153 -4.00 7.89 6.26
C ARG A 153 -5.35 7.19 6.18
N TYR A 154 -5.68 6.32 7.13
CA TYR A 154 -7.00 5.68 7.19
C TYR A 154 -8.12 6.71 7.39
N LEU A 155 -7.94 7.65 8.32
CA LEU A 155 -8.93 8.72 8.54
C LEU A 155 -9.11 9.59 7.29
N TRP A 156 -8.00 9.99 6.66
CA TRP A 156 -8.04 10.76 5.42
C TRP A 156 -8.76 9.99 4.32
N PHE A 157 -8.38 8.74 4.09
CA PHE A 157 -8.97 7.88 3.07
C PHE A 157 -10.47 7.68 3.30
N LYS A 158 -10.87 7.39 4.53
CA LYS A 158 -12.28 7.21 4.89
C LYS A 158 -13.07 8.49 4.64
N LYS A 159 -12.54 9.65 5.03
CA LYS A 159 -13.18 10.95 4.79
C LYS A 159 -13.35 11.20 3.29
N GLU A 160 -12.30 10.99 2.51
CA GLU A 160 -12.31 11.23 1.07
C GLU A 160 -13.32 10.31 0.35
N VAL A 161 -13.29 9.02 0.65
CA VAL A 161 -14.21 8.04 0.04
C VAL A 161 -15.65 8.31 0.46
N LEU A 162 -15.91 8.59 1.74
CA LEU A 162 -17.28 8.89 2.20
C LEU A 162 -17.80 10.20 1.61
N ASN A 163 -16.95 11.22 1.48
CA ASN A 163 -17.31 12.47 0.82
C ASN A 163 -17.65 12.24 -0.66
N GLY A 164 -16.87 11.42 -1.36
CA GLY A 164 -17.16 11.03 -2.74
C GLY A 164 -18.46 10.23 -2.89
N LEU A 165 -18.82 9.40 -1.92
CA LEU A 165 -20.03 8.58 -1.96
C LEU A 165 -21.31 9.30 -1.50
N TYR A 166 -21.22 10.14 -0.48
CA TYR A 166 -22.40 10.65 0.24
C TYR A 166 -22.45 12.18 0.36
N GLY A 167 -21.48 12.90 -0.19
CA GLY A 167 -21.26 14.32 0.11
C GLY A 167 -20.73 14.55 1.53
N ASN A 168 -20.63 15.82 1.96
CA ASN A 168 -20.13 16.24 3.29
C ASN A 168 -21.06 15.84 4.46
N GLN A 169 -21.52 14.58 4.52
CA GLN A 169 -22.33 14.06 5.60
C GLN A 169 -21.43 13.45 6.67
N SER A 170 -21.55 13.95 7.90
CA SER A 170 -20.79 13.47 9.05
C SER A 170 -21.27 12.08 9.48
N VAL A 171 -20.60 11.03 8.98
CA VAL A 171 -20.79 9.67 9.50
C VAL A 171 -19.99 9.54 10.80
N SER A 172 -20.60 9.90 11.93
CA SER A 172 -19.94 9.79 13.24
C SER A 172 -19.77 8.32 13.65
N ASN A 173 -18.61 8.01 14.20
CA ASN A 173 -18.31 6.70 14.77
C ASN A 173 -17.37 6.90 15.97
N PRO A 174 -17.72 6.42 17.17
CA PRO A 174 -16.91 6.62 18.38
C PRO A 174 -15.44 6.21 18.23
N LEU A 175 -15.15 5.13 17.50
CA LEU A 175 -13.77 4.69 17.23
C LEU A 175 -13.02 5.66 16.33
N ASN A 176 -13.74 6.28 15.38
CA ASN A 176 -13.18 7.29 14.49
C ASN A 176 -12.83 8.56 15.26
N ASP A 177 -13.66 8.95 16.22
CA ASP A 177 -13.43 10.14 17.05
C ASP A 177 -12.23 9.95 17.98
N VAL A 178 -12.05 8.75 18.54
CA VAL A 178 -10.85 8.39 19.31
C VAL A 178 -9.61 8.43 18.44
N LEU A 179 -9.68 7.84 17.23
CA LEU A 179 -8.58 7.83 16.29
C LEU A 179 -8.23 9.25 15.81
N GLU A 180 -9.23 10.10 15.57
CA GLU A 180 -9.05 11.49 15.17
C GLU A 180 -8.38 12.31 16.28
N LYS A 181 -8.81 12.13 17.54
CA LYS A 181 -8.13 12.72 18.69
C LYS A 181 -6.68 12.25 18.80
N PHE A 182 -6.42 10.94 18.63
CA PHE A 182 -5.07 10.39 18.62
C PHE A 182 -4.20 11.03 17.52
N VAL A 183 -4.73 11.16 16.31
CA VAL A 183 -4.00 11.77 15.18
C VAL A 183 -3.75 13.26 15.41
N VAL A 184 -4.73 14.01 15.92
CA VAL A 184 -4.57 15.45 16.26
C VAL A 184 -3.50 15.63 17.34
N LEU A 185 -3.54 14.81 18.38
CA LEU A 185 -2.52 14.82 19.44
C LEU A 185 -1.13 14.46 18.88
N GLY A 186 -1.04 13.41 18.06
CA GLY A 186 0.22 13.00 17.44
C GLY A 186 0.80 14.07 16.51
N ARG A 187 -0.02 14.79 15.73
CA ARG A 187 0.45 15.93 14.93
C ARG A 187 0.99 17.07 15.79
N LYS A 188 0.35 17.35 16.92
CA LYS A 188 0.71 18.46 17.81
C LYS A 188 1.95 18.17 18.66
N TYR A 189 2.11 16.92 19.12
CA TYR A 189 3.11 16.55 20.13
C TYR A 189 4.15 15.52 19.65
N GLY A 190 3.94 14.83 18.53
CA GLY A 190 4.83 13.77 18.05
C GLY A 190 6.25 14.27 17.76
N GLY A 191 6.36 15.47 17.15
CA GLY A 191 7.66 16.11 16.93
C GLY A 191 8.40 16.47 18.21
N LEU A 192 7.69 16.81 19.29
CA LEU A 192 8.28 17.13 20.59
C LEU A 192 8.87 15.92 21.30
N ILE A 193 8.49 14.69 20.91
CA ILE A 193 9.06 13.45 21.46
C ILE A 193 10.28 13.01 20.62
N VAL A 194 10.17 13.10 19.30
CA VAL A 194 11.25 12.67 18.38
C VAL A 194 12.43 13.66 18.39
N PHE A 195 12.15 14.96 18.46
CA PHE A 195 13.18 16.01 18.36
C PHE A 195 14.22 15.97 19.49
N PRO A 196 13.85 15.83 20.79
CA PRO A 196 14.83 15.67 21.86
C PRO A 196 15.65 14.38 21.75
N LEU A 197 15.08 13.28 21.25
CA LEU A 197 15.80 12.02 21.06
C LEU A 197 16.90 12.14 19.99
N VAL A 198 16.60 12.85 18.89
CA VAL A 198 17.59 13.16 17.85
C VAL A 198 18.64 14.14 18.38
N LEU A 199 18.21 15.23 19.04
CA LEU A 199 19.12 16.21 19.62
C LEU A 199 20.07 15.60 20.66
N PHE A 200 19.55 14.82 21.62
CA PHE A 200 20.35 14.18 22.67
C PHE A 200 21.43 13.28 22.08
N ARG A 201 21.17 12.64 20.93
CA ARG A 201 22.14 11.78 20.25
C ARG A 201 23.23 12.57 19.48
N LEU A 202 22.97 13.80 19.07
CA LEU A 202 24.00 14.69 18.50
C LEU A 202 25.06 15.11 19.53
N PHE A 203 24.70 15.17 20.82
CA PHE A 203 25.60 15.57 21.90
C PHE A 203 26.29 14.40 22.62
N LEU A 204 25.93 13.14 22.31
CA LEU A 204 26.57 11.96 22.91
C LEU A 204 27.80 11.52 22.09
N PRO A 205 29.02 11.56 22.66
CA PRO A 205 30.21 11.04 21.98
C PRO A 205 30.14 9.51 21.89
N ASN A 206 30.25 8.96 20.68
CA ASN A 206 30.37 7.52 20.47
C ASN A 206 31.83 7.19 20.14
N LYS A 207 32.44 6.38 21.00
CA LYS A 207 33.70 5.67 20.72
C LYS A 207 33.33 4.33 20.08
N GLY A 208 33.38 4.22 18.76
CA GLY A 208 33.17 2.97 18.05
C GLY A 208 33.99 2.95 16.76
N GLU A 209 34.89 1.99 16.64
CA GLU A 209 35.71 1.76 15.44
C GLU A 209 34.83 1.10 14.35
N GLY A 210 34.76 1.70 13.16
CA GLY A 210 34.00 1.14 12.03
C GLY A 210 33.68 2.14 10.91
N ILE A 211 33.04 1.66 9.83
CA ILE A 211 32.76 2.30 8.51
C ILE A 211 31.94 3.62 8.60
N TYR A 212 31.63 4.09 9.81
CA TYR A 212 30.75 5.23 10.10
C TYR A 212 31.47 6.41 10.78
N GLU A 213 32.75 6.61 10.46
CA GLU A 213 33.47 7.87 10.79
C GLU A 213 32.88 9.09 10.09
N ASN A 214 32.06 8.90 9.04
CA ASN A 214 31.51 10.00 8.24
C ASN A 214 30.17 10.49 8.80
N ASP A 215 30.17 11.67 9.42
CA ASP A 215 29.02 12.30 10.09
C ASP A 215 27.77 12.41 9.20
N ILE A 216 27.94 12.55 7.89
CA ILE A 216 26.84 12.69 6.93
C ILE A 216 26.12 11.36 6.69
N LEU A 217 26.85 10.28 6.39
CA LEU A 217 26.26 8.96 6.12
C LEU A 217 25.48 8.47 7.35
N ARG A 218 26.05 8.66 8.53
CA ARG A 218 25.42 8.32 9.81
C ARG A 218 24.13 9.11 10.03
N SER A 219 24.14 10.41 9.76
CA SER A 219 22.96 11.28 9.88
C SER A 219 21.85 10.85 8.91
N LEU A 220 22.21 10.47 7.69
CA LEU A 220 21.25 9.97 6.70
C LEU A 220 20.63 8.62 7.12
N VAL A 221 21.43 7.67 7.63
CA VAL A 221 20.92 6.39 8.13
C VAL A 221 20.00 6.60 9.33
N MET A 222 20.31 7.57 10.21
CA MET A 222 19.45 7.89 11.36
C MET A 222 18.11 8.50 10.93
N ILE A 223 18.13 9.49 10.03
CA ILE A 223 16.92 10.14 9.52
C ILE A 223 16.07 9.13 8.74
N PHE A 224 16.69 8.36 7.84
CA PHE A 224 16.00 7.36 7.04
C PHE A 224 15.50 6.19 7.88
N GLY A 225 16.26 5.77 8.90
CA GLY A 225 15.88 4.71 9.82
C GLY A 225 14.65 5.04 10.68
N ILE A 226 14.28 6.32 10.79
CA ILE A 226 13.10 6.77 11.53
C ILE A 226 11.97 7.17 10.56
N GLY A 227 12.28 7.89 9.49
CA GLY A 227 11.30 8.48 8.56
C GLY A 227 11.05 7.70 7.26
N GLY A 228 11.92 6.76 6.92
CA GLY A 228 11.84 5.96 5.69
C GLY A 228 10.53 5.21 5.48
N PRO A 229 9.87 4.63 6.52
CA PRO A 229 8.61 3.91 6.35
C PRO A 229 7.44 4.79 5.88
N ILE A 230 7.54 6.12 6.00
CA ILE A 230 6.47 7.06 5.63
C ILE A 230 6.29 7.11 4.11
N LEU A 231 7.39 7.16 3.35
CA LEU A 231 7.36 7.48 1.92
C LEU A 231 6.63 6.42 1.07
N LEU A 232 6.92 5.14 1.29
CA LEU A 232 6.30 4.05 0.53
C LEU A 232 4.84 3.78 0.95
N PHE A 233 4.45 4.22 2.14
CA PHE A 233 3.07 4.08 2.60
C PHE A 233 2.11 4.99 1.83
N TYR A 234 2.56 6.16 1.37
CA TYR A 234 1.74 7.07 0.54
C TYR A 234 1.33 6.43 -0.80
N PHE A 235 2.22 5.68 -1.43
CA PHE A 235 1.92 4.97 -2.67
C PHE A 235 0.82 3.91 -2.47
N SER A 236 0.84 3.23 -1.32
CA SER A 236 -0.15 2.19 -0.98
C SER A 236 -1.57 2.74 -0.92
N VAL A 237 -1.76 3.95 -0.39
CA VAL A 237 -3.09 4.59 -0.25
C VAL A 237 -3.72 4.88 -1.63
N ALA A 238 -2.92 5.33 -2.60
CA ALA A 238 -3.40 5.61 -3.95
C ALA A 238 -3.93 4.34 -4.65
N ILE A 239 -3.25 3.21 -4.46
CA ILE A 239 -3.69 1.92 -5.00
C ILE A 239 -5.01 1.48 -4.34
N VAL A 240 -5.15 1.67 -3.01
CA VAL A 240 -6.41 1.33 -2.30
C VAL A 240 -7.59 2.12 -2.85
N PHE A 241 -7.41 3.41 -3.16
CA PHE A 241 -8.47 4.22 -3.77
C PHE A 241 -8.94 3.64 -5.12
N SER A 242 -7.98 3.26 -5.97
CA SER A 242 -8.27 2.58 -7.24
C SER A 242 -8.98 1.24 -7.05
N CYS A 243 -8.69 0.52 -5.96
CA CYS A 243 -9.40 -0.71 -5.61
C CYS A 243 -10.86 -0.46 -5.21
N ILE A 244 -11.18 0.61 -4.49
CA ILE A 244 -12.57 0.94 -4.15
C ILE A 244 -13.37 1.30 -5.40
N GLN A 245 -12.81 2.09 -6.32
CA GLN A 245 -13.47 2.41 -7.59
C GLN A 245 -13.78 1.13 -8.39
N GLY A 246 -12.79 0.24 -8.50
CA GLY A 246 -12.96 -1.05 -9.15
C GLY A 246 -13.94 -1.99 -8.45
N PHE A 247 -14.05 -1.92 -7.12
CA PHE A 247 -15.07 -2.64 -6.35
C PHE A 247 -16.48 -2.22 -6.75
N TYR A 248 -16.75 -0.92 -6.89
CA TYR A 248 -18.07 -0.43 -7.29
C TYR A 248 -18.42 -0.76 -8.74
N ILE A 249 -17.43 -0.70 -9.65
CA ILE A 249 -17.62 -1.21 -11.03
C ILE A 249 -17.96 -2.70 -11.02
N ASN A 250 -17.28 -3.50 -10.20
CA ASN A 250 -17.61 -4.93 -10.09
C ASN A 250 -19.01 -5.16 -9.51
N LYS A 251 -19.43 -4.33 -8.54
CA LYS A 251 -20.73 -4.42 -7.87
C LYS A 251 -21.90 -4.05 -8.79
N TYR A 252 -21.77 -2.97 -9.57
CA TYR A 252 -22.82 -2.45 -10.44
C TYR A 252 -22.43 -2.52 -11.93
N MET A 253 -21.86 -3.65 -12.32
CA MET A 253 -21.13 -3.79 -13.59
C MET A 253 -21.95 -3.49 -14.84
N GLU A 254 -23.21 -3.95 -14.88
CA GLU A 254 -24.09 -3.73 -16.02
C GLU A 254 -24.61 -2.29 -16.05
N ASP A 255 -24.95 -1.75 -14.88
CA ASP A 255 -25.46 -0.39 -14.77
C ASP A 255 -24.38 0.62 -15.19
N TYR A 256 -23.14 0.45 -14.75
CA TYR A 256 -22.00 1.26 -15.19
C TYR A 256 -21.74 1.15 -16.69
N ARG A 257 -21.88 -0.05 -17.28
CA ARG A 257 -21.74 -0.21 -18.72
C ARG A 257 -22.77 0.65 -19.48
N ILE A 258 -24.04 0.60 -19.05
CA ILE A 258 -25.14 1.35 -19.65
C ILE A 258 -24.92 2.86 -19.46
N LEU A 259 -24.60 3.29 -18.23
CA LEU A 259 -24.33 4.69 -17.90
C LEU A 259 -23.18 5.28 -18.73
N SER A 260 -22.11 4.51 -18.91
CA SER A 260 -20.95 4.93 -19.69
C SER A 260 -21.08 4.72 -21.21
N GLY A 261 -22.21 4.15 -21.68
CA GLY A 261 -22.50 3.99 -23.10
C GLY A 261 -21.64 2.95 -23.85
N TYR A 262 -20.94 2.06 -23.15
CA TYR A 262 -20.09 1.04 -23.79
C TYR A 262 -20.90 -0.15 -24.29
N SER A 263 -20.51 -0.72 -25.43
CA SER A 263 -21.09 -1.96 -25.92
C SER A 263 -20.73 -3.15 -25.01
N ILE A 264 -21.51 -4.24 -25.08
CA ILE A 264 -21.18 -5.49 -24.38
C ILE A 264 -19.81 -6.02 -24.83
N GLU A 265 -19.49 -5.85 -26.12
CA GLU A 265 -18.21 -6.26 -26.69
C GLU A 265 -17.03 -5.50 -26.09
N ASP A 266 -17.14 -4.18 -25.97
CA ASP A 266 -16.05 -3.35 -25.48
C ASP A 266 -15.81 -3.63 -23.99
N TRP A 267 -16.89 -3.69 -23.21
CA TRP A 267 -16.86 -3.80 -21.76
C TRP A 267 -16.38 -5.16 -21.25
N TYR A 268 -16.89 -6.24 -21.86
CA TYR A 268 -16.59 -7.61 -21.45
C TYR A 268 -15.53 -8.28 -22.33
N GLY A 269 -15.40 -7.85 -23.58
CA GLY A 269 -14.51 -8.43 -24.60
C GLY A 269 -15.20 -9.50 -25.47
N LYS A 270 -14.72 -9.63 -26.72
CA LYS A 270 -15.18 -10.60 -27.73
C LYS A 270 -15.20 -12.07 -27.27
N LYS A 271 -14.37 -12.43 -26.30
CA LYS A 271 -14.24 -13.81 -25.77
C LYS A 271 -15.10 -14.07 -24.54
N SER A 272 -15.78 -13.05 -24.03
CA SER A 272 -16.60 -13.16 -22.82
C SER A 272 -17.85 -14.00 -23.05
N LYS A 273 -18.37 -14.59 -21.97
CA LYS A 273 -19.62 -15.36 -22.01
C LYS A 273 -20.80 -14.45 -22.36
N ARG A 274 -20.87 -13.27 -21.76
CA ARG A 274 -21.94 -12.28 -22.00
C ARG A 274 -22.00 -11.81 -23.44
N TYR A 275 -20.84 -11.59 -24.08
CA TYR A 275 -20.82 -11.23 -25.49
C TYR A 275 -21.36 -12.37 -26.38
N LYS A 276 -20.95 -13.63 -26.11
CA LYS A 276 -21.47 -14.79 -26.85
C LYS A 276 -23.00 -14.93 -26.68
N GLU A 277 -23.47 -14.82 -25.44
CA GLU A 277 -24.91 -14.86 -25.11
C GLU A 277 -25.68 -13.74 -25.83
N SER A 278 -25.11 -12.53 -25.92
CA SER A 278 -25.74 -11.40 -26.64
C SER A 278 -25.85 -11.63 -28.15
N LEU A 279 -25.02 -12.51 -28.71
CA LEU A 279 -25.06 -12.92 -30.11
C LEU A 279 -25.95 -14.16 -30.35
N GLY A 280 -26.63 -14.67 -29.31
CA GLY A 280 -27.44 -15.90 -29.37
C GLY A 280 -26.60 -17.18 -29.53
N LYS A 281 -25.34 -17.17 -29.09
CA LYS A 281 -24.38 -18.29 -29.15
C LYS A 281 -23.98 -18.76 -27.75
#